data_AF-A0A328C2I3-F1
#
_entry.id   AF-A0A328C2I3-F1
#
_cell.length_a   1.000
_cell.length_b   1.000
_cell.length_c   1.000
_cell.angle_alpha   90.00
_cell.angle_beta   90.00
_cell.angle_gamma   90.00
#
_symmetry.space_group_name_H-M   'P 1'
#
loop_
_entity.id
_entity.type
_entity.pdbx_description
1 polymer ?
#
loop_
_entity_poly.entity_id
_entity_poly.type
_entity_poly.pdbx_seq_one_letter_code
_entity_poly.pdbx_strand_id
1 'polypeptide(L)'
;MLAQVGLHVGGLVAVAAGLLFWQLPGEHLRLMWASAAESTQVGTSVAFSGVLHLGIAALVWGLVYGAGALVKRGLARDVSNPRRFKPTQGAVFVETLVVFPVFLLLTFGLLQLSIVNLTAALMQVAGYQGARAAWVWQPEADAGRSGVDQAEVNERARIAVALVMAPVVAGDIQMVGREISPQAEAMARAMYVRFALDVSAGGLASLLFPVGGNDPTTELSAARAFDSDGFDRRAVRKFLFSYMMTEMGEGLASSDGIGVIHDGNSTGVRFKFHHYLAMPLVGGLFGEPKLFVGMGGRRGYYRTWEHEYVFPRQPHGVNRHTP
;
A
#
# COMPACT_ATOMS: atom_id res chain seq x y z
N MET A 1 21.06 -40.34 -22.46
CA MET A 1 20.37 -39.09 -22.88
C MET A 1 18.97 -38.99 -22.30
N LEU A 2 18.07 -39.97 -22.53
CA LEU A 2 16.70 -39.96 -22.00
C LEU A 2 16.60 -39.85 -20.46
N ALA A 3 17.40 -40.60 -19.72
CA ALA A 3 17.42 -40.52 -18.24
C ALA A 3 17.83 -39.14 -17.71
N GLN A 4 18.69 -38.43 -18.45
CA GLN A 4 19.18 -37.11 -18.06
C GLN A 4 18.13 -36.03 -18.35
N VAL A 5 17.43 -36.14 -19.49
CA VAL A 5 16.27 -35.28 -19.81
C VAL A 5 15.17 -35.47 -18.75
N GLY A 6 14.88 -36.72 -18.37
CA GLY A 6 13.91 -37.03 -17.32
C GLY A 6 14.25 -36.40 -15.96
N LEU A 7 15.53 -36.42 -15.58
CA LEU A 7 16.00 -35.77 -14.34
C LEU A 7 15.84 -34.25 -14.38
N HIS A 8 16.12 -33.62 -15.53
CA HIS A 8 15.96 -32.17 -15.67
C HIS A 8 14.50 -31.74 -15.65
N VAL A 9 13.62 -32.45 -16.37
CA VAL A 9 12.18 -32.18 -16.38
C VAL A 9 11.57 -32.45 -15.01
N GLY A 10 11.94 -33.55 -14.35
CA GLY A 10 11.45 -33.87 -13.01
C GLY A 10 11.85 -32.83 -11.96
N GLY A 11 13.11 -32.37 -11.98
CA GLY A 11 13.58 -31.34 -11.06
C GLY A 11 12.93 -29.97 -11.31
N LEU A 12 12.74 -29.60 -12.57
CA LEU A 12 11.99 -28.39 -12.96
C LEU A 12 10.57 -28.42 -12.39
N VAL A 13 9.86 -29.53 -12.60
CA VAL A 13 8.47 -29.70 -12.14
C VAL A 13 8.40 -29.67 -10.61
N ALA A 14 9.34 -30.30 -9.91
CA ALA A 14 9.38 -30.30 -8.45
C ALA A 14 9.62 -28.89 -7.87
N VAL A 15 10.53 -28.11 -8.46
CA VAL A 15 10.79 -26.72 -8.04
C VAL A 15 9.58 -25.84 -8.35
N ALA A 16 9.00 -25.98 -9.54
CA ALA A 16 7.79 -25.25 -9.92
C ALA A 16 6.64 -25.54 -8.95
N ALA A 17 6.39 -26.81 -8.63
CA ALA A 17 5.37 -27.23 -7.68
C ALA A 17 5.65 -26.69 -6.27
N GLY A 18 6.89 -26.78 -5.79
CA GLY A 18 7.28 -26.24 -4.48
C GLY A 18 7.07 -24.74 -4.36
N LEU A 19 7.45 -23.96 -5.38
CA LEU A 19 7.20 -22.51 -5.43
C LEU A 19 5.70 -22.19 -5.46
N LEU A 20 4.92 -22.97 -6.21
CA LEU A 20 3.49 -22.77 -6.35
C LEU A 20 2.74 -23.09 -5.04
N PHE A 21 3.13 -24.16 -4.35
CA PHE A 21 2.60 -24.52 -3.03
C PHE A 21 3.02 -23.53 -1.93
N TRP A 22 4.23 -22.96 -2.02
CA TRP A 22 4.67 -21.94 -1.07
C TRP A 22 3.91 -20.62 -1.24
N GLN A 23 3.61 -20.23 -2.47
CA GLN A 23 3.02 -18.92 -2.77
C GLN A 23 1.49 -18.88 -2.72
N LEU A 24 0.80 -20.02 -2.81
CA LEU A 24 -0.66 -20.04 -2.95
C LEU A 24 -1.35 -20.83 -1.83
N PRO A 25 -1.83 -20.14 -0.77
CA PRO A 25 -2.89 -20.66 0.09
C PRO A 25 -4.07 -21.19 -0.75
N GLY A 26 -4.65 -22.34 -0.40
CA GLY A 26 -5.66 -23.04 -1.21
C GLY A 26 -6.88 -22.19 -1.61
N GLU A 27 -7.24 -21.19 -0.79
CA GLU A 27 -8.29 -20.20 -1.09
C GLU A 27 -8.00 -19.35 -2.34
N HIS A 28 -6.73 -19.01 -2.61
CA HIS A 28 -6.34 -18.21 -3.77
C HIS A 28 -6.44 -18.97 -5.09
N LEU A 29 -6.12 -20.27 -5.10
CA LEU A 29 -6.28 -21.12 -6.28
C LEU A 29 -7.77 -21.25 -6.66
N ARG A 30 -8.65 -21.39 -5.66
CA ARG A 30 -10.10 -21.47 -5.87
C ARG A 30 -10.66 -20.18 -6.47
N LEU A 31 -10.23 -19.03 -5.96
CA LEU A 31 -10.64 -17.71 -6.47
C LEU A 31 -10.07 -17.41 -7.87
N MET A 32 -8.82 -17.78 -8.14
CA MET A 32 -8.23 -17.66 -9.48
C MET A 32 -8.95 -18.53 -10.50
N TRP A 33 -9.33 -19.75 -10.12
CA TRP A 33 -10.07 -20.66 -10.99
C TRP A 33 -11.48 -20.15 -11.29
N ALA A 34 -12.19 -19.64 -10.27
CA ALA A 34 -13.50 -19.01 -10.46
C ALA A 34 -13.41 -17.76 -11.36
N SER A 35 -12.39 -16.92 -11.17
CA SER A 35 -12.19 -15.70 -11.98
C SER A 35 -11.76 -15.99 -13.42
N ALA A 36 -11.00 -17.07 -13.66
CA ALA A 36 -10.59 -17.48 -15.00
C ALA A 36 -11.74 -18.07 -15.83
N ALA A 37 -12.77 -18.64 -15.17
CA ALA A 37 -13.96 -19.14 -15.84
C ALA A 37 -14.86 -18.01 -16.37
N GLU A 38 -14.77 -16.80 -15.80
CA GLU A 38 -15.65 -15.67 -16.13
C GLU A 38 -15.03 -14.67 -17.13
N SER A 39 -13.71 -14.68 -17.36
CA SER A 39 -13.04 -13.67 -18.19
C SER A 39 -11.89 -14.23 -19.05
N THR A 40 -11.95 -13.98 -20.36
CA THR A 40 -10.90 -14.34 -21.33
C THR A 40 -9.60 -13.55 -21.13
N GLN A 41 -9.64 -12.37 -20.49
CA GLN A 41 -8.45 -11.59 -20.15
C GLN A 41 -7.70 -12.14 -18.93
N VAL A 42 -8.39 -12.86 -18.04
CA VAL A 42 -7.75 -13.56 -16.92
C VAL A 42 -6.96 -14.77 -17.42
N GLY A 43 -7.43 -15.44 -18.47
CA GLY A 43 -6.71 -16.55 -19.09
C GLY A 43 -5.33 -16.17 -19.63
N THR A 44 -5.19 -15.01 -20.27
CA THR A 44 -3.91 -14.53 -20.80
C THR A 44 -2.95 -14.07 -19.70
N SER A 45 -3.44 -13.43 -18.64
CA SER A 45 -2.60 -13.02 -17.50
C SER A 45 -2.13 -14.23 -16.69
N VAL A 46 -2.98 -15.25 -16.51
CA VAL A 46 -2.62 -16.51 -15.86
C VAL A 46 -1.60 -17.28 -16.71
N ALA A 47 -1.79 -17.34 -18.03
CA ALA A 47 -0.82 -17.98 -18.92
C ALA A 47 0.55 -17.29 -18.86
N PHE A 48 0.58 -15.95 -18.89
CA PHE A 48 1.83 -15.19 -18.76
C PHE A 48 2.51 -15.41 -17.40
N SER A 49 1.74 -15.33 -16.31
CA SER A 49 2.24 -15.60 -14.95
C SER A 49 2.78 -17.03 -14.81
N GLY A 50 2.10 -18.01 -15.42
CA GLY A 50 2.51 -19.41 -15.46
C GLY A 50 3.81 -19.62 -16.24
N VAL A 51 3.96 -18.99 -17.40
CA VAL A 51 5.20 -19.01 -18.19
C VAL A 51 6.35 -18.39 -17.40
N LEU A 52 6.11 -17.26 -16.72
CA LEU A 52 7.10 -16.59 -15.91
C LEU A 52 7.51 -17.46 -14.70
N HIS A 53 6.56 -18.13 -14.05
CA HIS A 53 6.83 -19.10 -13.00
C HIS A 53 7.66 -20.28 -13.48
N LEU A 54 7.33 -20.86 -14.63
CA LEU A 54 8.11 -21.93 -15.24
C LEU A 54 9.53 -21.46 -15.59
N GLY A 55 9.67 -20.23 -16.08
CA GLY A 55 10.97 -19.59 -16.32
C GLY A 55 11.81 -19.47 -15.06
N ILE A 56 11.23 -18.95 -13.97
CA ILE A 56 11.91 -18.83 -12.67
C ILE A 56 12.27 -20.21 -12.11
N ALA A 57 11.35 -21.18 -12.16
CA ALA A 57 11.60 -22.55 -11.71
C ALA A 57 12.76 -23.21 -12.50
N ALA A 58 12.85 -22.95 -13.81
CA ALA A 58 13.95 -23.42 -14.64
C ALA A 58 15.29 -22.80 -14.27
N LEU A 59 15.31 -21.50 -13.97
CA LEU A 59 16.52 -20.82 -13.51
C LEU A 59 16.97 -21.35 -12.15
N VAL A 60 16.05 -21.50 -11.19
CA VAL A 60 16.34 -22.04 -9.85
C VAL A 60 16.86 -23.48 -9.95
N TRP A 61 16.19 -24.34 -10.73
CA TRP A 61 16.66 -25.70 -10.96
C TRP A 61 18.03 -25.73 -11.65
N GLY A 62 18.27 -24.86 -12.63
CA GLY A 62 19.56 -24.69 -13.27
C GLY A 62 20.67 -24.33 -12.29
N LEU A 63 20.39 -23.45 -11.33
CA LEU A 63 21.32 -23.10 -10.25
C LEU A 63 21.57 -24.28 -9.31
N VAL A 64 20.54 -24.98 -8.86
CA VAL A 64 20.66 -26.16 -7.98
C VAL A 64 21.48 -27.25 -8.65
N TYR A 65 21.15 -27.58 -9.91
CA TYR A 65 21.89 -28.57 -10.69
C TYR A 65 23.34 -28.13 -10.95
N GLY A 66 23.55 -26.87 -11.30
CA GLY A 66 24.87 -26.28 -11.50
C GLY A 66 25.74 -26.35 -10.25
N ALA A 67 25.20 -25.96 -9.09
CA ALA A 67 25.87 -26.07 -7.81
C ALA A 67 26.22 -27.53 -7.47
N GLY A 68 25.27 -28.45 -7.64
CA GLY A 68 25.51 -29.88 -7.44
C GLY A 68 26.59 -30.45 -8.37
N ALA A 69 26.63 -30.02 -9.63
CA ALA A 69 27.66 -30.41 -10.59
C ALA A 69 29.04 -29.84 -10.23
N LEU A 70 29.11 -28.60 -9.72
CA LEU A 70 30.34 -27.99 -9.23
C LEU A 70 30.86 -28.73 -7.99
N VAL A 71 29.99 -29.09 -7.05
CA VAL A 71 30.35 -29.89 -5.86
C VAL A 71 30.87 -31.27 -6.28
N LYS A 72 30.16 -31.98 -7.16
CA LYS A 72 30.63 -33.29 -7.68
C LYS A 72 31.99 -33.20 -8.40
N ARG A 73 32.21 -32.13 -9.18
CA ARG A 73 33.50 -31.88 -9.85
C ARG A 73 34.61 -31.45 -8.89
N GLY A 74 34.27 -30.77 -7.80
CA GLY A 74 35.20 -30.40 -6.74
C GLY A 74 35.64 -31.62 -5.92
N LEU A 75 34.70 -32.52 -5.60
CA LEU A 75 34.98 -33.78 -4.90
C LEU A 75 35.77 -34.78 -5.75
N ALA A 76 35.61 -34.74 -7.09
CA ALA A 76 36.33 -35.62 -8.02
C ALA A 76 37.67 -35.05 -8.52
N ARG A 77 38.06 -33.85 -8.09
CA ARG A 77 39.36 -33.26 -8.45
C ARG A 77 40.38 -33.55 -7.36
N ASP A 78 41.25 -34.52 -7.65
CA ASP A 78 42.55 -34.63 -7.00
C ASP A 78 43.32 -33.31 -7.09
N VAL A 79 44.06 -33.03 -6.01
CA VAL A 79 44.66 -31.76 -5.56
C VAL A 79 45.73 -31.16 -6.50
N SER A 80 45.93 -31.67 -7.72
CA SER A 80 47.20 -31.47 -8.43
C SER A 80 47.28 -30.36 -9.49
N ASN A 81 46.37 -29.38 -9.56
CA ASN A 81 46.59 -28.28 -10.51
C ASN A 81 45.97 -26.93 -10.08
N PRO A 82 46.78 -25.94 -9.66
CA PRO A 82 46.30 -24.59 -9.37
C PRO A 82 45.98 -23.88 -10.68
N ARG A 83 44.75 -24.04 -11.16
CA ARG A 83 44.25 -23.25 -12.29
C ARG A 83 44.22 -21.78 -11.88
N ARG A 84 45.11 -20.98 -12.46
CA ARG A 84 45.07 -19.51 -12.40
C ARG A 84 43.67 -19.06 -12.84
N PHE A 85 42.95 -18.47 -11.90
CA PHE A 85 41.65 -17.86 -12.12
C PHE A 85 41.86 -16.68 -13.08
N LYS A 86 41.59 -16.87 -14.37
CA LYS A 86 41.40 -15.74 -15.28
C LYS A 86 39.95 -15.30 -15.07
N PRO A 87 39.68 -14.12 -14.48
CA PRO A 87 38.32 -13.62 -14.40
C PRO A 87 37.83 -13.41 -15.83
N THR A 88 36.99 -14.32 -16.32
CA THR A 88 36.25 -14.12 -17.56
C THR A 88 35.20 -13.06 -17.28
N GLN A 89 35.04 -12.09 -18.19
CA GLN A 89 34.15 -10.94 -18.04
C GLN A 89 32.68 -11.30 -17.69
N GLY A 90 32.26 -12.56 -17.85
CA GLY A 90 30.95 -13.06 -17.43
C GLY A 90 30.79 -13.38 -15.92
N ALA A 91 31.88 -13.48 -15.14
CA ALA A 91 31.81 -13.74 -13.70
C ALA A 91 31.12 -12.59 -12.95
N VAL A 92 31.42 -11.34 -13.34
CA VAL A 92 30.83 -10.13 -12.75
C VAL A 92 29.31 -10.09 -12.95
N PHE A 93 28.80 -10.55 -14.10
CA PHE A 93 27.37 -10.56 -14.38
C PHE A 93 26.63 -11.60 -13.52
N VAL A 94 27.23 -12.78 -13.33
CA VAL A 94 26.68 -13.84 -12.46
C VAL A 94 26.72 -13.42 -10.99
N GLU A 95 27.82 -12.82 -10.54
CA GLU A 95 27.93 -12.27 -9.18
C GLU A 95 26.87 -11.18 -8.95
N THR A 96 26.69 -10.27 -9.91
CA THR A 96 25.65 -9.24 -9.83
C THR A 96 24.26 -9.86 -9.76
N LEU A 97 23.95 -10.88 -10.59
CA LEU A 97 22.64 -11.55 -10.57
C LEU A 97 22.34 -12.26 -9.24
N VAL A 98 23.36 -12.78 -8.54
CA VAL A 98 23.19 -13.42 -7.24
C VAL A 98 23.04 -12.38 -6.12
N VAL A 99 23.82 -11.29 -6.17
CA VAL A 99 23.81 -10.24 -5.15
C VAL A 99 22.58 -9.32 -5.28
N PHE A 100 22.13 -9.04 -6.50
CA PHE A 100 21.11 -8.03 -6.77
C PHE A 100 19.74 -8.33 -6.12
N PRO A 101 19.20 -9.57 -6.11
CA PRO A 101 17.96 -9.87 -5.41
C PRO A 101 18.04 -9.62 -3.90
N VAL A 102 19.17 -10.01 -3.28
CA VAL A 102 19.41 -9.77 -1.83
C VAL A 102 19.51 -8.27 -1.57
N PHE A 103 20.25 -7.54 -2.42
CA PHE A 103 20.39 -6.10 -2.35
C PHE A 103 19.04 -5.37 -2.50
N LEU A 104 18.21 -5.76 -3.47
CA LEU A 104 16.88 -5.20 -3.68
C LEU A 104 15.94 -5.50 -2.51
N LEU A 105 15.95 -6.74 -1.99
CA LEU A 105 15.14 -7.12 -0.83
C LEU A 105 15.51 -6.28 0.39
N LEU A 106 16.80 -6.10 0.67
CA LEU A 106 17.28 -5.27 1.77
C LEU A 106 16.93 -3.79 1.56
N THR A 107 17.16 -3.26 0.37
CA THR A 107 16.89 -1.85 0.05
C THR A 107 15.41 -1.53 0.15
N PHE A 108 14.53 -2.34 -0.47
CA PHE A 108 13.08 -2.15 -0.35
C PHE A 108 12.57 -2.42 1.06
N GLY A 109 13.16 -3.38 1.79
CA GLY A 109 12.86 -3.62 3.19
C GLY A 109 13.16 -2.40 4.07
N LEU A 110 14.33 -1.80 3.91
CA LEU A 110 14.74 -0.60 4.65
C LEU A 110 13.89 0.63 4.28
N LEU A 111 13.57 0.80 2.99
CA LEU A 111 12.69 1.87 2.53
C LEU A 111 11.28 1.71 3.12
N GLN A 112 10.69 0.51 3.04
CA GLN A 112 9.37 0.25 3.60
C GLN A 112 9.35 0.42 5.12
N LEU A 113 10.39 -0.04 5.83
CA LEU A 113 10.54 0.16 7.27
C LEU A 113 10.61 1.65 7.62
N SER A 114 11.32 2.44 6.81
CA SER A 114 11.41 3.90 7.02
C SER A 114 10.03 4.58 6.86
N ILE A 115 9.25 4.20 5.85
CA ILE A 115 7.89 4.72 5.64
C ILE A 115 6.95 4.28 6.78
N VAL A 116 7.08 3.04 7.25
CA VAL A 116 6.32 2.50 8.40
C VAL A 116 6.64 3.30 9.67
N ASN A 117 7.91 3.61 9.92
CA ASN A 117 8.32 4.41 11.08
C ASN A 117 7.85 5.86 10.97
N LEU A 118 7.89 6.45 9.76
CA LEU A 118 7.36 7.79 9.53
C LEU A 118 5.84 7.83 9.76
N THR A 119 5.12 6.81 9.28
CA THR A 119 3.68 6.64 9.54
C THR A 119 3.42 6.60 11.04
N ALA A 120 4.15 5.79 11.80
CA ALA A 120 4.00 5.68 13.25
C ALA A 120 4.22 7.02 13.97
N ALA A 121 5.21 7.82 13.54
CA ALA A 121 5.46 9.15 14.08
C ALA A 121 4.32 10.14 13.74
N LEU A 122 3.82 10.11 12.51
CA LEU A 122 2.72 10.97 12.07
C LEU A 122 1.38 10.62 12.73
N MET A 123 1.15 9.35 13.12
CA MET A 123 -0.09 8.95 13.82
C MET A 123 -0.35 9.79 15.08
N GLN A 124 0.69 10.12 15.85
CA GLN A 124 0.58 10.96 17.06
C GLN A 124 0.17 12.39 16.71
N VAL A 125 0.80 12.96 15.69
CA VAL A 125 0.48 14.31 15.20
C VAL A 125 -0.92 14.33 14.61
N ALA A 126 -1.33 13.27 13.91
CA ALA A 126 -2.64 13.13 13.33
C ALA A 126 -3.72 13.02 14.41
N GLY A 127 -3.48 12.24 15.47
CA GLY A 127 -4.34 12.20 16.65
C GLY A 127 -4.51 13.57 17.30
N TYR A 128 -3.41 14.28 17.52
CA TYR A 128 -3.46 15.65 18.04
C TYR A 128 -4.27 16.60 17.15
N GLN A 129 -4.05 16.60 15.84
CA GLN A 129 -4.77 17.50 14.91
C GLN A 129 -6.25 17.12 14.78
N GLY A 130 -6.57 15.84 14.73
CA GLY A 130 -7.94 15.34 14.73
C GLY A 130 -8.67 15.70 16.02
N ALA A 131 -8.04 15.44 17.18
CA ALA A 131 -8.58 15.81 18.48
C ALA A 131 -8.74 17.33 18.62
N ARG A 132 -7.83 18.13 18.04
CA ARG A 132 -7.94 19.60 18.07
C ARG A 132 -9.11 20.07 17.22
N ALA A 133 -9.31 19.48 16.04
CA ALA A 133 -10.48 19.76 15.22
C ALA A 133 -11.77 19.40 15.96
N ALA A 134 -11.84 18.21 16.56
CA ALA A 134 -12.97 17.80 17.38
C ALA A 134 -13.20 18.76 18.56
N TRP A 135 -12.13 19.11 19.29
CA TRP A 135 -12.20 20.00 20.45
C TRP A 135 -12.71 21.40 20.10
N VAL A 136 -12.36 21.93 18.92
CA VAL A 136 -12.83 23.24 18.44
C VAL A 136 -14.29 23.19 18.00
N TRP A 137 -14.72 22.13 17.29
CA TRP A 137 -16.03 22.08 16.64
C TRP A 137 -17.12 21.38 17.46
N GLN A 138 -16.76 20.51 18.42
CA GLN A 138 -17.72 19.81 19.27
C GLN A 138 -18.66 20.76 20.03
N PRO A 139 -18.19 21.89 20.61
CA PRO A 139 -19.09 22.83 21.27
C PRO A 139 -20.14 23.45 20.32
N GLU A 140 -19.80 23.65 19.03
CA GLU A 140 -20.74 24.14 18.02
C GLU A 140 -21.83 23.11 17.73
N ALA A 141 -21.47 21.83 17.69
CA ALA A 141 -22.42 20.72 17.56
C ALA A 141 -23.33 20.61 18.79
N ASP A 142 -22.78 20.70 20.00
CA ASP A 142 -23.55 20.70 21.25
C ASP A 142 -24.56 21.86 21.31
N ALA A 143 -24.21 23.00 20.71
CA ALA A 143 -25.06 24.19 20.65
C ALA A 143 -25.99 24.23 19.43
N GLY A 144 -25.82 23.33 18.45
CA GLY A 144 -26.55 23.34 17.18
C GLY A 144 -26.32 24.59 16.34
N ARG A 145 -25.15 25.22 16.45
CA ARG A 145 -24.83 26.48 15.73
C ARG A 145 -24.30 26.21 14.34
N SER A 146 -24.56 27.16 13.42
CA SER A 146 -24.05 27.15 12.04
C SER A 146 -24.33 25.85 11.26
N GLY A 147 -25.36 25.09 11.66
CA GLY A 147 -25.69 23.79 11.06
C GLY A 147 -24.65 22.69 11.30
N VAL A 148 -23.77 22.85 12.29
CA VAL A 148 -22.77 21.84 12.66
C VAL A 148 -23.44 20.77 13.52
N ASP A 149 -23.36 19.52 13.08
CA ASP A 149 -23.79 18.35 13.84
C ASP A 149 -22.60 17.44 14.17
N GLN A 150 -22.84 16.32 14.86
CA GLN A 150 -21.78 15.39 15.23
C GLN A 150 -21.09 14.75 14.00
N ALA A 151 -21.83 14.56 12.90
CA ALA A 151 -21.28 14.00 11.68
C ALA A 151 -20.27 14.98 11.05
N GLU A 152 -20.59 16.27 11.04
CA GLU A 152 -19.73 17.34 10.57
C GLU A 152 -18.45 17.47 11.43
N VAL A 153 -18.54 17.32 12.75
CA VAL A 153 -17.36 17.32 13.64
C VAL A 153 -16.45 16.13 13.32
N ASN A 154 -17.02 14.93 13.15
CA ASN A 154 -16.27 13.74 12.76
C ASN A 154 -15.58 13.94 11.40
N GLU A 155 -16.29 14.49 10.43
CA GLU A 155 -15.77 14.69 9.09
C GLU A 155 -14.59 15.68 9.08
N ARG A 156 -14.70 16.79 9.83
CA ARG A 156 -13.61 17.75 10.00
C ARG A 156 -12.39 17.14 10.70
N ALA A 157 -12.62 16.34 11.73
CA ALA A 157 -11.57 15.61 12.42
C ALA A 157 -10.88 14.60 11.49
N ARG A 158 -11.64 13.88 10.66
CA ARG A 158 -11.13 12.94 9.66
C ARG A 158 -10.28 13.64 8.60
N ILE A 159 -10.75 14.78 8.09
CA ILE A 159 -9.98 15.60 7.13
C ILE A 159 -8.67 16.08 7.75
N ALA A 160 -8.69 16.52 9.02
CA ALA A 160 -7.47 16.95 9.72
C ALA A 160 -6.45 15.81 9.87
N VAL A 161 -6.91 14.61 10.27
CA VAL A 161 -6.08 13.40 10.31
C VAL A 161 -5.51 13.08 8.92
N ALA A 162 -6.36 13.07 7.89
CA ALA A 162 -5.98 12.73 6.53
C ALA A 162 -4.90 13.67 5.96
N LEU A 163 -4.98 14.97 6.25
CA LEU A 163 -3.98 15.95 5.84
C LEU A 163 -2.61 15.68 6.47
N VAL A 164 -2.57 15.27 7.74
CA VAL A 164 -1.30 14.91 8.41
C VAL A 164 -0.71 13.64 7.84
N MET A 165 -1.56 12.67 7.47
CA MET A 165 -1.12 11.37 6.94
C MET A 165 -0.82 11.38 5.44
N ALA A 166 -1.16 12.46 4.72
CA ALA A 166 -0.92 12.60 3.28
C ALA A 166 0.53 12.33 2.83
N PRO A 167 1.60 12.74 3.55
CA PRO A 167 2.97 12.51 3.10
C PRO A 167 3.39 11.04 3.02
N VAL A 168 2.81 10.16 3.83
CA VAL A 168 3.18 8.73 3.90
C VAL A 168 2.39 7.85 2.96
N VAL A 169 1.40 8.40 2.25
CA VAL A 169 0.71 7.65 1.22
C VAL A 169 1.35 7.84 -0.16
N ALA A 170 1.18 6.84 -1.00
CA ALA A 170 1.57 6.92 -2.41
C ALA A 170 0.55 7.80 -3.18
N GLY A 171 1.07 8.71 -3.99
CA GLY A 171 0.33 9.79 -4.61
C GLY A 171 -0.17 9.53 -6.01
N ASP A 172 0.28 8.45 -6.65
CA ASP A 172 -0.13 8.07 -8.01
C ASP A 172 -0.93 6.77 -8.01
N ILE A 173 -1.81 6.61 -7.01
CA ILE A 173 -2.67 5.43 -6.85
C ILE A 173 -4.11 5.79 -7.19
N GLN A 174 -4.74 4.92 -7.99
CA GLN A 174 -6.16 5.01 -8.32
C GLN A 174 -7.05 4.97 -7.06
N MET A 175 -8.05 5.85 -7.03
CA MET A 175 -9.08 5.89 -6.01
C MET A 175 -10.34 5.22 -6.54
N VAL A 176 -10.70 4.04 -6.03
CA VAL A 176 -11.95 3.37 -6.40
C VAL A 176 -12.84 3.20 -5.17
N GLY A 177 -14.12 3.49 -5.31
CA GLY A 177 -15.13 2.87 -4.46
C GLY A 177 -15.45 3.47 -3.09
N ARG A 178 -15.04 4.71 -2.76
CA ARG A 178 -15.69 5.46 -1.66
C ARG A 178 -16.26 6.76 -2.19
N GLU A 179 -17.47 7.11 -1.78
CA GLU A 179 -17.96 8.47 -1.90
C GLU A 179 -17.05 9.36 -1.04
N ILE A 180 -16.38 10.31 -1.71
CA ILE A 180 -15.63 11.37 -1.05
C ILE A 180 -16.68 12.34 -0.51
N SER A 181 -16.60 12.71 0.77
CA SER A 181 -17.54 13.66 1.34
C SER A 181 -17.47 15.01 0.60
N PRO A 182 -18.57 15.78 0.54
CA PRO A 182 -18.55 17.13 -0.03
C PRO A 182 -17.48 18.03 0.61
N GLN A 183 -17.21 17.86 1.92
CA GLN A 183 -16.22 18.63 2.68
C GLN A 183 -14.78 18.25 2.28
N ALA A 184 -14.50 16.96 2.12
CA ALA A 184 -13.20 16.50 1.63
C ALA A 184 -12.99 16.91 0.17
N GLU A 185 -14.04 16.89 -0.65
CA GLU A 185 -13.98 17.41 -2.02
C GLU A 185 -13.72 18.92 -2.03
N ALA A 186 -14.39 19.70 -1.19
CA ALA A 186 -14.15 21.14 -1.06
C ALA A 186 -12.71 21.45 -0.62
N MET A 187 -12.15 20.67 0.31
CA MET A 187 -10.75 20.77 0.71
C MET A 187 -9.81 20.46 -0.46
N ALA A 188 -10.06 19.38 -1.20
CA ALA A 188 -9.29 19.03 -2.38
C ALA A 188 -9.34 20.14 -3.46
N ARG A 189 -10.50 20.76 -3.68
CA ARG A 189 -10.66 21.94 -4.55
C ARG A 189 -9.83 23.12 -4.06
N ALA A 190 -9.85 23.41 -2.76
CA ALA A 190 -9.07 24.50 -2.18
C ALA A 190 -7.56 24.28 -2.33
N MET A 191 -7.08 23.05 -2.10
CA MET A 191 -5.70 22.67 -2.37
C MET A 191 -5.34 22.85 -3.84
N TYR A 192 -6.23 22.45 -4.75
CA TYR A 192 -6.04 22.57 -6.19
C TYR A 192 -5.94 24.03 -6.66
N VAL A 193 -6.85 24.90 -6.22
CA VAL A 193 -6.84 26.34 -6.55
C VAL A 193 -5.54 27.00 -6.10
N ARG A 194 -5.00 26.60 -4.94
CA ARG A 194 -3.74 27.13 -4.43
C ARG A 194 -2.54 26.86 -5.34
N PHE A 195 -2.58 25.80 -6.15
CA PHE A 195 -1.52 25.49 -7.11
C PHE A 195 -1.75 26.10 -8.51
N ALA A 196 -2.79 26.91 -8.69
CA ALA A 196 -3.14 27.56 -9.96
C ALA A 196 -3.18 26.58 -11.16
N LEU A 197 -3.54 25.33 -10.89
CA LEU A 197 -3.67 24.31 -11.91
C LEU A 197 -4.82 24.67 -12.85
N ASP A 198 -4.53 24.73 -14.15
CA ASP A 198 -5.53 25.02 -15.18
C ASP A 198 -6.63 23.95 -15.15
N VAL A 199 -7.85 24.36 -14.76
CA VAL A 199 -9.01 23.47 -14.58
C VAL A 199 -9.79 23.25 -15.88
N SER A 200 -9.37 23.90 -16.98
CA SER A 200 -10.16 24.04 -18.20
C SER A 200 -10.49 22.73 -18.92
N ALA A 201 -9.82 21.61 -18.61
CA ALA A 201 -9.97 20.35 -19.36
C ALA A 201 -10.65 19.18 -18.61
N GLY A 202 -10.98 19.26 -17.32
CA GLY A 202 -11.57 18.08 -16.65
C GLY A 202 -11.95 18.15 -15.17
N GLY A 203 -11.82 19.29 -14.48
CA GLY A 203 -12.26 19.43 -13.09
C GLY A 203 -11.56 18.46 -12.10
N LEU A 204 -12.13 18.31 -10.91
CA LEU A 204 -11.65 17.38 -9.87
C LEU A 204 -11.72 15.91 -10.31
N ALA A 205 -12.62 15.61 -11.25
CA ALA A 205 -12.73 14.31 -11.89
C ALA A 205 -11.41 13.88 -12.55
N SER A 206 -10.66 14.80 -13.16
CA SER A 206 -9.33 14.52 -13.74
C SER A 206 -8.27 14.06 -12.72
N LEU A 207 -8.50 14.28 -11.42
CA LEU A 207 -7.62 13.80 -10.33
C LEU A 207 -8.06 12.45 -9.78
N LEU A 208 -9.33 12.07 -10.01
CA LEU A 208 -9.90 10.79 -9.62
C LEU A 208 -9.59 9.69 -10.66
N PHE A 209 -9.31 10.09 -11.90
CA PHE A 209 -8.90 9.17 -12.96
C PHE A 209 -7.36 9.10 -13.07
N PRO A 210 -6.78 7.89 -13.19
CA PRO A 210 -5.33 7.72 -13.23
C PRO A 210 -4.73 8.30 -14.52
N VAL A 211 -3.51 8.83 -14.40
CA VAL A 211 -2.60 9.04 -15.53
C VAL A 211 -2.02 7.66 -15.90
N GLY A 212 -2.78 6.84 -16.62
CA GLY A 212 -2.26 5.55 -17.14
C GLY A 212 -3.19 4.34 -17.20
N GLY A 213 -4.50 4.50 -16.99
CA GLY A 213 -5.48 3.41 -17.19
C GLY A 213 -5.68 2.48 -15.99
N ASN A 214 -6.79 1.74 -16.01
CA ASN A 214 -7.34 0.95 -14.89
C ASN A 214 -6.73 -0.45 -14.75
N ASP A 215 -5.41 -0.62 -14.96
CA ASP A 215 -4.81 -1.96 -14.89
C ASP A 215 -4.15 -2.20 -13.51
N PRO A 216 -4.69 -3.09 -12.67
CA PRO A 216 -4.09 -3.42 -11.37
C PRO A 216 -2.66 -3.97 -11.46
N THR A 217 -2.20 -4.36 -12.66
CA THR A 217 -0.84 -4.85 -12.92
C THR A 217 0.16 -3.75 -13.31
N THR A 218 -0.27 -2.61 -13.84
CA THR A 218 0.62 -1.49 -14.24
C THR A 218 0.98 -0.56 -13.06
N GLU A 219 0.27 -0.70 -11.94
CA GLU A 219 0.35 0.14 -10.73
C GLU A 219 1.32 -0.38 -9.66
N LEU A 220 2.12 -1.42 -9.96
CA LEU A 220 3.08 -2.05 -9.04
C LEU A 220 4.55 -1.71 -9.37
N SER A 221 4.79 -0.58 -10.06
CA SER A 221 6.15 -0.14 -10.36
C SER A 221 6.76 0.67 -9.21
N ALA A 222 8.07 0.51 -9.00
CA ALA A 222 8.81 1.33 -8.03
C ALA A 222 8.70 2.83 -8.36
N ALA A 223 8.64 3.20 -9.65
CA ALA A 223 8.46 4.58 -10.08
C ALA A 223 7.17 5.21 -9.56
N ARG A 224 6.05 4.47 -9.57
CA ARG A 224 4.78 4.93 -9.01
C ARG A 224 4.76 4.95 -7.48
N ALA A 225 5.49 4.04 -6.83
CA ALA A 225 5.68 4.07 -5.37
C ALA A 225 6.41 5.34 -4.90
N PHE A 226 7.21 5.96 -5.77
CA PHE A 226 7.92 7.23 -5.52
C PHE A 226 7.27 8.45 -6.19
N ASP A 227 6.04 8.31 -6.67
CA ASP A 227 5.24 9.34 -7.33
C ASP A 227 5.91 9.95 -8.59
N SER A 228 5.47 9.53 -9.78
CA SER A 228 5.94 10.05 -11.07
C SER A 228 5.37 11.44 -11.44
N ASP A 229 4.29 11.85 -10.80
CA ASP A 229 3.50 13.04 -11.20
C ASP A 229 3.97 14.36 -10.58
N GLY A 230 3.56 15.48 -11.19
CA GLY A 230 3.77 16.83 -10.65
C GLY A 230 3.28 16.99 -9.21
N PHE A 231 4.01 17.78 -8.41
CA PHE A 231 3.76 17.95 -6.97
C PHE A 231 2.33 18.45 -6.66
N ASP A 232 1.83 19.34 -7.50
CA ASP A 232 0.51 19.97 -7.45
C ASP A 232 -0.63 18.95 -7.52
N ARG A 233 -0.63 18.06 -8.52
CA ARG A 233 -1.62 16.99 -8.68
C ARG A 233 -1.45 15.90 -7.63
N ARG A 234 -0.19 15.60 -7.29
CA ARG A 234 0.21 14.61 -6.29
C ARG A 234 -0.29 14.99 -4.89
N ALA A 235 -0.18 16.25 -4.48
CA ALA A 235 -0.60 16.68 -3.15
C ALA A 235 -2.10 16.44 -2.90
N VAL A 236 -2.94 16.79 -3.88
CA VAL A 236 -4.39 16.56 -3.81
C VAL A 236 -4.71 15.06 -3.80
N ARG A 237 -4.03 14.27 -4.66
CA ARG A 237 -4.25 12.82 -4.69
C ARG A 237 -3.81 12.14 -3.40
N LYS A 238 -2.67 12.53 -2.82
CA LYS A 238 -2.22 12.02 -1.52
C LYS A 238 -3.21 12.36 -0.41
N PHE A 239 -3.74 13.57 -0.40
CA PHE A 239 -4.78 13.93 0.57
C PHE A 239 -6.02 13.04 0.43
N LEU A 240 -6.58 12.93 -0.77
CA LEU A 240 -7.78 12.13 -1.00
C LEU A 240 -7.55 10.64 -0.70
N PHE A 241 -6.38 10.10 -1.05
CA PHE A 241 -6.06 8.70 -0.76
C PHE A 241 -5.92 8.49 0.75
N SER A 242 -5.22 9.39 1.43
CA SER A 242 -5.11 9.40 2.89
C SER A 242 -6.47 9.50 3.57
N TYR A 243 -7.38 10.32 3.02
CA TYR A 243 -8.76 10.44 3.49
C TYR A 243 -9.52 9.11 3.35
N MET A 244 -9.42 8.44 2.20
CA MET A 244 -10.04 7.13 1.99
C MET A 244 -9.49 6.05 2.91
N MET A 245 -8.18 6.11 3.23
CA MET A 245 -7.50 5.18 4.14
C MET A 245 -7.71 5.50 5.63
N THR A 246 -8.29 6.66 5.94
CA THR A 246 -8.65 7.04 7.30
C THR A 246 -10.08 6.62 7.59
N GLU A 247 -10.24 5.73 8.56
CA GLU A 247 -11.52 5.36 9.12
C GLU A 247 -11.76 6.16 10.40
N MET A 248 -12.80 6.99 10.36
CA MET A 248 -13.35 7.70 11.51
C MET A 248 -14.85 7.47 11.43
N GLY A 249 -15.43 6.85 12.47
CA GLY A 249 -16.83 6.44 12.44
C GLY A 249 -17.80 7.62 12.40
N GLU A 250 -19.02 7.34 11.95
CA GLU A 250 -20.16 8.25 12.14
C GLU A 250 -20.55 8.23 13.62
N GLY A 251 -20.66 9.41 14.23
CA GLY A 251 -20.72 9.58 15.69
C GLY A 251 -21.84 8.81 16.41
N LEU A 252 -21.60 8.63 17.73
CA LEU A 252 -22.48 8.07 18.77
C LEU A 252 -22.90 6.58 18.65
N ALA A 253 -22.73 5.93 17.50
CA ALA A 253 -23.15 4.52 17.33
C ALA A 253 -22.21 3.65 16.48
N SER A 254 -20.93 3.99 16.34
CA SER A 254 -19.98 3.02 15.79
C SER A 254 -19.77 1.90 16.83
N SER A 255 -20.10 0.65 16.47
CA SER A 255 -19.96 -0.52 17.34
C SER A 255 -18.54 -0.70 17.91
N ASP A 256 -17.56 -0.06 17.27
CA ASP A 256 -16.13 -0.22 17.52
C ASP A 256 -15.53 0.99 18.27
N GLY A 257 -16.34 2.00 18.61
CA GLY A 257 -15.89 3.20 19.32
C GLY A 257 -14.91 4.08 18.52
N ILE A 258 -14.93 3.98 17.19
CA ILE A 258 -14.16 4.82 16.26
C ILE A 258 -14.96 6.09 15.98
N GLY A 259 -14.32 7.27 16.05
CA GLY A 259 -14.96 8.57 15.87
C GLY A 259 -14.48 9.59 16.89
N VAL A 260 -15.20 10.70 16.96
CA VAL A 260 -15.02 11.71 18.00
C VAL A 260 -15.48 11.13 19.34
N ILE A 261 -14.58 11.20 20.31
CA ILE A 261 -14.87 10.88 21.71
C ILE A 261 -15.32 12.18 22.36
N HIS A 262 -16.53 12.21 22.89
CA HIS A 262 -17.01 13.35 23.66
C HIS A 262 -17.70 12.85 24.92
N ASP A 263 -17.10 13.13 26.07
CA ASP A 263 -17.66 12.81 27.38
C ASP A 263 -17.75 14.08 28.26
N GLY A 264 -18.20 13.92 29.51
CA GLY A 264 -18.36 15.05 30.43
C GLY A 264 -17.05 15.80 30.74
N ASN A 265 -15.90 15.16 30.56
CA ASN A 265 -14.59 15.65 31.00
C ASN A 265 -13.58 15.81 29.86
N SER A 266 -13.83 15.23 28.69
CA SER A 266 -12.87 15.14 27.60
C SER A 266 -13.53 15.21 26.21
N THR A 267 -12.76 15.73 25.26
CA THR A 267 -13.10 15.70 23.83
C THR A 267 -11.87 15.26 23.05
N GLY A 268 -12.02 14.30 22.14
CA GLY A 268 -10.92 13.73 21.38
C GLY A 268 -11.37 12.95 20.17
N VAL A 269 -10.48 12.12 19.64
CA VAL A 269 -10.74 11.25 18.50
C VAL A 269 -10.13 9.88 18.71
N ARG A 270 -10.80 8.85 18.20
CA ARG A 270 -10.25 7.52 17.93
C ARG A 270 -10.44 7.22 16.45
N PHE A 271 -9.36 6.83 15.76
CA PHE A 271 -9.41 6.55 14.34
C PHE A 271 -8.52 5.37 13.97
N LYS A 272 -8.80 4.79 12.80
CA LYS A 272 -7.92 3.80 12.17
C LYS A 272 -7.35 4.36 10.88
N PHE A 273 -6.08 4.08 10.62
CA PHE A 273 -5.43 4.44 9.37
C PHE A 273 -4.88 3.19 8.69
N HIS A 274 -5.36 2.90 7.50
CA HIS A 274 -4.95 1.75 6.70
C HIS A 274 -3.77 2.14 5.80
N HIS A 275 -2.56 1.99 6.32
CA HIS A 275 -1.36 2.32 5.58
C HIS A 275 -1.07 1.28 4.49
N TYR A 276 -1.17 1.69 3.23
CA TYR A 276 -0.81 0.87 2.07
C TYR A 276 0.71 0.69 1.97
N LEU A 277 1.16 -0.57 1.87
CA LEU A 277 2.57 -0.90 1.74
C LEU A 277 2.97 -0.87 0.26
N ALA A 278 3.62 0.22 -0.13
CA ALA A 278 3.94 0.50 -1.53
C ALA A 278 5.00 -0.43 -2.12
N MET A 279 5.87 -1.03 -1.32
CA MET A 279 6.96 -1.88 -1.80
C MET A 279 6.49 -3.32 -2.06
N PRO A 280 6.37 -3.76 -3.34
CA PRO A 280 5.69 -5.01 -3.69
C PRO A 280 6.43 -6.26 -3.21
N LEU A 281 7.77 -6.22 -3.14
CA LEU A 281 8.59 -7.38 -2.76
C LEU A 281 8.60 -7.66 -1.25
N VAL A 282 8.19 -6.69 -0.43
CA VAL A 282 8.26 -6.80 1.03
C VAL A 282 6.92 -6.53 1.72
N GLY A 283 5.84 -6.28 0.96
CA GLY A 283 4.53 -5.98 1.53
C GLY A 283 4.05 -7.04 2.52
N GLY A 284 4.23 -8.33 2.21
CA GLY A 284 3.85 -9.43 3.09
C GLY A 284 4.67 -9.56 4.38
N LEU A 285 5.84 -8.90 4.47
CA LEU A 285 6.64 -8.87 5.71
C LEU A 285 6.13 -7.82 6.70
N PHE A 286 5.47 -6.76 6.21
CA PHE A 286 5.10 -5.60 7.02
C PHE A 286 3.60 -5.42 7.21
N GLY A 287 2.76 -6.22 6.54
CA GLY A 287 1.32 -6.07 6.62
C GLY A 287 0.55 -7.27 6.08
N GLU A 288 -0.77 -7.13 6.11
CA GLU A 288 -1.71 -8.19 5.80
C GLU A 288 -2.31 -7.98 4.40
N PRO A 289 -2.51 -9.04 3.61
CA PRO A 289 -3.20 -8.92 2.34
C PRO A 289 -4.67 -8.55 2.61
N LYS A 290 -5.07 -7.35 2.22
CA LYS A 290 -6.44 -6.85 2.36
C LYS A 290 -6.94 -6.29 1.03
N LEU A 291 -8.25 -6.41 0.83
CA LEU A 291 -8.99 -5.71 -0.20
C LEU A 291 -10.03 -4.86 0.53
N PHE A 292 -9.84 -3.56 0.54
CA PHE A 292 -10.84 -2.67 1.11
C PHE A 292 -11.81 -2.21 0.02
N VAL A 293 -12.86 -3.00 -0.16
CA VAL A 293 -14.05 -2.58 -0.93
C VAL A 293 -14.65 -1.41 -0.17
N GLY A 294 -14.51 -0.18 -0.69
CA GLY A 294 -14.91 1.03 0.04
C GLY A 294 -13.78 1.98 0.46
N MET A 295 -12.49 1.60 0.39
CA MET A 295 -11.35 2.47 0.75
C MET A 295 -10.29 2.45 -0.34
N GLY A 296 -10.66 2.92 -1.53
CA GLY A 296 -9.77 2.93 -2.69
C GLY A 296 -9.85 1.65 -3.54
N GLY A 297 -10.59 0.63 -3.09
CA GLY A 297 -10.96 -0.55 -3.90
C GLY A 297 -9.78 -1.42 -4.33
N ARG A 298 -8.60 -1.21 -3.73
CA ARG A 298 -7.36 -1.84 -4.14
C ARG A 298 -7.03 -3.04 -3.27
N ARG A 299 -6.62 -4.14 -3.92
CA ARG A 299 -6.00 -5.28 -3.25
C ARG A 299 -4.53 -4.97 -3.03
N GLY A 300 -4.03 -5.21 -1.83
CA GLY A 300 -2.63 -5.00 -1.51
C GLY A 300 -2.30 -5.42 -0.10
N TYR A 301 -1.08 -5.11 0.33
CA TYR A 301 -0.68 -5.31 1.72
C TYR A 301 -0.90 -4.01 2.48
N TYR A 302 -1.57 -4.12 3.61
CA TYR A 302 -1.91 -2.99 4.45
C TYR A 302 -1.48 -3.23 5.88
N ARG A 303 -1.05 -2.16 6.55
CA ARG A 303 -0.87 -2.12 7.99
C ARG A 303 -1.86 -1.15 8.58
N THR A 304 -2.77 -1.66 9.42
CA THR A 304 -3.73 -0.80 10.13
C THR A 304 -3.08 -0.24 11.38
N TRP A 305 -3.21 1.06 11.57
CA TRP A 305 -2.82 1.76 12.79
C TRP A 305 -4.07 2.25 13.48
N GLU A 306 -4.20 1.96 14.77
CA GLU A 306 -5.28 2.50 15.60
C GLU A 306 -4.68 3.50 16.56
N HIS A 307 -5.32 4.66 16.70
CA HIS A 307 -4.83 5.69 17.59
C HIS A 307 -5.98 6.48 18.20
N GLU A 308 -5.73 6.94 19.42
CA GLU A 308 -6.66 7.73 20.23
C GLU A 308 -5.91 8.89 20.85
N TYR A 309 -6.52 10.07 20.80
CA TYR A 309 -6.02 11.27 21.44
C TYR A 309 -7.16 12.08 22.02
N VAL A 310 -7.03 12.53 23.27
CA VAL A 310 -8.08 13.26 23.99
C VAL A 310 -7.52 14.54 24.63
N PHE A 311 -8.31 15.60 24.60
CA PHE A 311 -8.09 16.82 25.36
C PHE A 311 -9.09 16.92 26.51
N PRO A 312 -8.76 17.66 27.58
CA PRO A 312 -9.78 18.06 28.55
C PRO A 312 -10.87 18.88 27.85
N ARG A 313 -12.11 18.73 28.30
CA ARG A 313 -13.26 19.47 27.79
C ARG A 313 -12.99 20.98 27.86
N GLN A 314 -13.49 21.72 26.87
CA GLN A 314 -13.42 23.18 26.90
C GLN A 314 -14.08 23.73 28.17
N PRO A 315 -13.40 24.59 28.96
CA PRO A 315 -13.95 25.13 30.19
C PRO A 315 -15.07 26.15 29.94
N HIS A 316 -15.18 26.68 28.72
CA HIS A 316 -16.20 27.63 28.32
C HIS A 316 -16.96 27.08 27.12
N GLY A 317 -18.29 27.06 27.22
CA GLY A 317 -19.15 26.72 26.08
C GLY A 317 -19.17 27.84 25.05
N VAL A 318 -19.74 27.56 23.88
CA VAL A 318 -19.89 28.57 22.82
C VAL A 318 -20.73 29.74 23.32
N ASN A 319 -20.32 30.96 22.99
CA ASN A 319 -21.12 32.15 23.26
C ASN A 319 -22.44 32.07 22.47
N ARG A 320 -23.56 31.88 23.16
CA ARG A 320 -24.89 31.74 22.53
C ARG A 320 -25.42 33.04 21.90
N HIS A 321 -24.76 34.17 22.14
CA HIS A 321 -25.20 35.48 21.67
C HIS A 321 -24.51 35.95 20.38
N THR A 322 -23.56 35.18 19.85
CA THR A 322 -22.99 35.43 18.53
C THR A 322 -23.70 34.51 17.53
N PRO A 323 -24.17 35.01 16.38
CA PRO A 323 -24.75 34.17 15.32
C PRO A 323 -23.71 33.20 14.77
#